data_AF-M3HSR8-F1
#
_entry.id   AF-M3HSR8-F1
#
_cell.length_a   1.000
_cell.length_b   1.000
_cell.length_c   1.000
_cell.angle_alpha   90.00
_cell.angle_beta   90.00
_cell.angle_gamma   90.00
#
_symmetry.space_group_name_H-M   'P 1'
#
loop_
_entity.id
_entity.type
_entity.pdbx_description
1 polymer ?
#
loop_
_entity_poly.entity_id
_entity_poly.type
_entity_poly.pdbx_seq_one_letter_code
_entity_poly.pdbx_strand_id
1 'polypeptide(L)'
;MGGDSFSLFGSFISDHVLFKYPEPVSKKIMIPAFSIALSGVVVICVWYFYESFSAKRVFYFSGHYWDFQVNFFYKFYAVAIILYTFLFVAIGIWRMITLKGKDRIITGIVLIPMASIILIPGVFNAMSRDGAVSRELYQTVLDISLVTGLFVVLVGYINYTSEKTSILSRITGITLATFFLILQIVSIFIFNQYEESYDLIKKAEVRLSAAGLEVSKDLEYVFQYDPGTDSVTSLFPGNSQQLDESTLREFRFFKITHNLFELPSLPNEEFKQSVEDILKNSPSGFDAYKAGVKEYLSSKNETRLSGKDIESFFDALQSTLVVLRNKHFHLPPKEKNDPASLDKLFQSKVPGIDGYLRELKKFALNLDSEKKR
;
A
#
# COMPACT_ATOMS: atom_id res chain seq x y z
N MET A 1 3.68 -12.81 -4.03
CA MET A 1 4.74 -13.00 -5.05
C MET A 1 4.33 -12.73 -6.51
N GLY A 2 3.04 -12.80 -6.89
CA GLY A 2 2.60 -12.68 -8.29
C GLY A 2 2.91 -11.34 -8.99
N GLY A 3 2.74 -10.21 -8.29
CA GLY A 3 3.02 -8.87 -8.87
C GLY A 3 4.50 -8.48 -8.88
N ASP A 4 5.28 -8.92 -7.89
CA ASP A 4 6.68 -8.48 -7.74
C ASP A 4 7.53 -9.08 -8.86
N SER A 5 7.49 -10.40 -9.03
CA SER A 5 8.22 -11.15 -10.05
C SER A 5 8.01 -10.60 -11.46
N PHE A 6 6.84 -10.03 -11.73
CA PHE A 6 6.46 -9.50 -13.03
C PHE A 6 7.32 -8.29 -13.47
N SER A 7 7.68 -7.37 -12.57
CA SER A 7 8.45 -6.18 -12.94
C SER A 7 9.89 -6.52 -13.35
N LEU A 8 10.53 -7.44 -12.62
CA LEU A 8 11.90 -7.86 -12.90
C LEU A 8 11.99 -8.73 -14.16
N PHE A 9 11.06 -9.69 -14.34
CA PHE A 9 10.96 -10.48 -15.56
C PHE A 9 10.54 -9.63 -16.77
N GLY A 10 9.63 -8.66 -16.58
CA GLY A 10 9.18 -7.74 -17.61
C GLY A 10 10.32 -6.87 -18.14
N SER A 11 11.17 -6.33 -17.26
CA SER A 11 12.37 -5.59 -17.67
C SER A 11 13.34 -6.48 -18.46
N PHE A 12 13.60 -7.69 -17.97
CA PHE A 12 14.47 -8.65 -18.65
C PHE A 12 13.99 -9.06 -20.05
N ILE A 13 12.70 -9.35 -20.21
CA ILE A 13 12.11 -9.70 -21.51
C ILE A 13 12.18 -8.49 -22.46
N SER A 14 11.97 -7.28 -21.94
CA SER A 14 11.99 -6.05 -22.74
C SER A 14 13.40 -5.73 -23.26
N ASP A 15 14.45 -6.00 -22.50
CA ASP A 15 15.85 -5.88 -22.96
C ASP A 15 16.11 -6.76 -24.19
N HIS A 16 15.64 -8.01 -24.16
CA HIS A 16 15.79 -8.94 -25.27
C HIS A 16 15.07 -8.48 -26.54
N VAL A 17 13.90 -7.86 -26.39
CA VAL A 17 13.16 -7.26 -27.51
C VAL A 17 13.99 -6.16 -28.16
N LEU A 18 14.59 -5.25 -27.37
CA LEU A 18 15.41 -4.16 -27.91
C LEU A 18 16.70 -4.64 -28.59
N PHE A 19 17.29 -5.75 -28.13
CA PHE A 19 18.45 -6.35 -28.79
C PHE A 19 18.12 -7.00 -30.13
N LYS A 20 16.89 -7.48 -30.32
CA LYS A 20 16.47 -8.15 -31.56
C LYS A 20 15.75 -7.24 -32.55
N TYR A 21 15.05 -6.23 -32.06
CA TYR A 21 14.13 -5.40 -32.84
C TYR A 21 14.39 -3.91 -32.61
N PRO A 22 14.29 -3.02 -33.62
CA PRO A 22 13.89 -3.29 -35.02
C PRO A 22 14.96 -4.00 -35.86
N GLU A 23 16.25 -3.70 -35.67
CA GLU A 23 17.35 -4.42 -36.32
C GLU A 23 18.15 -5.26 -35.31
N PRO A 24 18.51 -6.52 -35.60
CA PRO A 24 19.19 -7.36 -34.62
C PRO A 24 20.62 -6.86 -34.34
N VAL A 25 20.93 -6.69 -33.06
CA VAL A 25 22.29 -6.41 -32.58
C VAL A 25 23.16 -7.66 -32.74
N SER A 26 24.47 -7.47 -32.94
CA SER A 26 25.45 -8.56 -33.04
C SER A 26 25.28 -9.59 -31.92
N LYS A 27 25.23 -10.88 -32.29
CA LYS A 27 25.14 -12.01 -31.36
C LYS A 27 26.26 -12.00 -30.30
N LYS A 28 27.43 -11.44 -30.63
CA LYS A 28 28.59 -11.33 -29.72
C LYS A 28 28.33 -10.37 -28.54
N ILE A 29 27.39 -9.43 -28.68
CA ILE A 29 27.01 -8.48 -27.63
C ILE A 29 25.73 -8.97 -26.94
N MET A 30 24.73 -9.38 -27.73
CA MET A 30 23.42 -9.80 -27.22
C MET A 30 23.51 -11.03 -26.31
N ILE A 31 24.20 -12.10 -26.71
CA ILE A 31 24.20 -13.35 -25.95
C ILE A 31 24.84 -13.17 -24.56
N PRO A 32 26.03 -12.56 -24.43
CA PRO A 32 26.61 -12.32 -23.11
C PRO A 32 25.75 -11.40 -22.24
N ALA A 33 25.25 -10.28 -22.78
CA ALA A 33 24.42 -9.34 -22.03
C ALA A 33 23.14 -10.00 -21.50
N PHE A 34 22.43 -10.74 -22.36
CA PHE A 34 21.24 -11.49 -21.99
C PHE A 34 21.55 -12.59 -20.96
N SER A 35 22.66 -13.31 -21.11
CA SER A 35 23.04 -14.38 -20.18
C SER A 35 23.38 -13.85 -18.79
N ILE A 36 24.07 -12.70 -18.72
CA ILE A 36 24.39 -12.02 -17.45
C ILE A 36 23.11 -11.55 -16.77
N ALA A 37 22.22 -10.89 -17.51
CA ALA A 37 20.92 -10.45 -17.02
C ALA A 37 20.07 -11.63 -16.50
N LEU A 38 19.97 -12.72 -17.28
CA LEU A 38 19.24 -13.91 -16.87
C LEU A 38 19.82 -14.55 -15.61
N SER A 39 21.16 -14.64 -15.53
CA SER A 39 21.84 -15.17 -14.35
C SER A 39 21.52 -14.35 -13.10
N GLY A 40 21.48 -13.02 -13.22
CA GLY A 40 21.09 -12.13 -12.14
C GLY A 40 19.66 -12.36 -11.67
N VAL A 41 18.71 -12.52 -12.60
CA VAL A 41 17.31 -12.88 -12.27
C VAL A 41 17.25 -14.21 -11.52
N VAL A 42 17.93 -15.24 -12.01
CA VAL A 42 17.96 -16.57 -11.37
C VAL A 42 18.54 -16.50 -9.96
N VAL A 43 19.63 -15.76 -9.76
CA VAL A 43 20.24 -15.56 -8.43
C VAL A 43 19.26 -14.89 -7.46
N ILE A 44 18.55 -13.85 -7.90
CA ILE A 44 17.54 -13.17 -7.08
C ILE A 44 16.40 -14.14 -6.72
N CYS A 45 15.91 -14.95 -7.68
CA CYS A 45 14.87 -15.93 -7.41
C CYS A 45 15.34 -16.99 -6.39
N VAL A 46 16.53 -17.56 -6.56
CA VAL A 46 17.09 -18.56 -5.64
C VAL A 46 17.27 -17.96 -4.24
N TRP A 47 17.76 -16.73 -4.14
CA TRP A 47 17.91 -16.03 -2.86
C TRP A 47 16.55 -15.83 -2.16
N TYR A 48 15.52 -15.41 -2.89
CA TYR A 48 14.18 -15.29 -2.33
C TYR A 48 13.67 -16.60 -1.75
N PHE A 49 13.79 -17.71 -2.50
CA PHE A 49 13.36 -19.01 -2.03
C PHE A 49 14.09 -19.41 -0.75
N TYR A 50 15.41 -19.22 -0.72
CA TYR A 50 16.23 -19.50 0.46
C TYR A 50 15.77 -18.74 1.72
N GLU A 51 15.59 -17.42 1.60
CA GLU A 51 15.11 -16.58 2.72
C GLU A 51 13.69 -16.95 3.16
N SER A 52 12.82 -17.28 2.20
CA SER A 52 11.40 -17.58 2.46
C SER A 52 11.20 -18.85 3.29
N PHE A 53 12.11 -19.83 3.22
CA PHE A 53 12.01 -21.06 4.03
C PHE A 53 12.10 -20.81 5.53
N SER A 54 12.85 -19.78 5.95
CA SER A 54 13.07 -19.45 7.37
C SER A 54 12.23 -18.26 7.85
N ALA A 55 11.48 -17.62 6.95
CA ALA A 55 10.76 -16.40 7.24
C ALA A 55 9.40 -16.65 7.90
N LYS A 56 9.03 -15.77 8.83
CA LYS A 56 7.69 -15.74 9.41
C LYS A 56 6.67 -15.34 8.35
N ARG A 57 5.53 -16.05 8.32
CA ARG A 57 4.36 -15.69 7.51
C ARG A 57 3.55 -14.64 8.25
N VAL A 58 3.23 -13.55 7.58
CA VAL A 58 2.45 -12.43 8.11
C VAL A 58 1.27 -12.17 7.19
N PHE A 59 0.08 -11.97 7.78
CA PHE A 59 -1.10 -11.58 7.05
C PHE A 59 -1.19 -10.06 6.94
N TYR A 60 -1.35 -9.55 5.72
CA TYR A 60 -1.53 -8.13 5.44
C TYR A 60 -3.01 -7.84 5.22
N PHE A 61 -3.63 -7.16 6.18
CA PHE A 61 -5.06 -6.82 6.14
C PHE A 61 -5.45 -5.92 4.96
N SER A 62 -4.64 -4.91 4.63
CA SER A 62 -4.88 -3.97 3.50
C SER A 62 -4.61 -4.57 2.10
N GLY A 63 -4.68 -5.89 1.97
CA GLY A 63 -4.50 -6.58 0.70
C GLY A 63 -5.03 -8.01 0.72
N HIS A 64 -5.58 -8.43 1.87
CA HIS A 64 -6.09 -9.77 2.13
C HIS A 64 -5.15 -10.90 1.67
N TYR A 65 -3.84 -10.78 1.93
CA TYR A 65 -2.85 -11.78 1.50
C TYR A 65 -1.84 -12.15 2.58
N TRP A 66 -1.33 -13.38 2.45
CA TRP A 66 -0.20 -13.87 3.23
C TRP A 66 1.11 -13.59 2.51
N ASP A 67 2.11 -13.12 3.25
CA ASP A 67 3.47 -12.96 2.73
C ASP A 67 4.56 -13.33 3.74
N PHE A 68 5.77 -13.49 3.24
CA PHE A 68 6.95 -13.77 4.03
C PHE A 68 7.63 -12.48 4.48
N GLN A 69 8.03 -12.42 5.75
CA GLN A 69 8.73 -11.26 6.30
C GLN A 69 10.23 -11.28 5.92
N VAL A 70 10.54 -11.05 4.64
CA VAL A 70 11.91 -11.04 4.09
C VAL A 70 12.37 -9.61 3.73
N ASN A 71 12.37 -8.73 4.72
CA ASN A 71 12.55 -7.28 4.52
C ASN A 71 13.88 -6.89 3.84
N PHE A 72 14.97 -7.60 4.18
CA PHE A 72 16.29 -7.33 3.59
C PHE A 72 16.31 -7.66 2.11
N PHE A 73 15.71 -8.80 1.73
CA PHE A 73 15.54 -9.18 0.34
C PHE A 73 14.78 -8.11 -0.44
N TYR A 74 13.64 -7.61 0.07
CA TYR A 74 12.83 -6.63 -0.64
C TYR A 74 13.56 -5.30 -0.90
N LYS A 75 14.44 -4.85 0.01
CA LYS A 75 15.28 -3.66 -0.23
C LYS A 75 16.23 -3.87 -1.41
N PHE A 76 16.93 -5.01 -1.46
CA PHE A 76 17.80 -5.36 -2.58
C PHE A 76 17.01 -5.56 -3.87
N TYR A 77 15.84 -6.18 -3.78
CA TYR A 77 14.94 -6.42 -4.89
C TYR A 77 14.48 -5.12 -5.56
N ALA A 78 14.09 -4.11 -4.77
CA ALA A 78 13.71 -2.80 -5.29
C ALA A 78 14.88 -2.11 -6.03
N VAL A 79 16.09 -2.17 -5.47
CA VAL A 79 17.30 -1.64 -6.12
C VAL A 79 17.59 -2.39 -7.42
N ALA A 80 17.42 -3.72 -7.44
CA ALA A 80 17.58 -4.51 -8.65
C ALA A 80 16.59 -4.10 -9.74
N ILE A 81 15.29 -3.93 -9.42
CA ILE A 81 14.31 -3.45 -10.40
C ILE A 81 14.74 -2.11 -11.00
N ILE A 82 15.14 -1.15 -10.16
CA ILE A 82 15.60 0.17 -10.64
C ILE A 82 16.80 0.02 -11.57
N LEU A 83 17.77 -0.81 -11.20
CA LEU A 83 18.96 -1.06 -12.01
C LEU A 83 18.60 -1.69 -13.37
N TYR A 84 17.80 -2.75 -13.39
CA TYR A 84 17.37 -3.40 -14.64
C TYR A 84 16.57 -2.44 -15.52
N THR A 85 15.69 -1.63 -14.92
CA THR A 85 14.91 -0.64 -15.67
C THR A 85 15.80 0.46 -16.24
N PHE A 86 16.80 0.91 -15.47
CA PHE A 86 17.79 1.87 -15.95
C PHE A 86 18.60 1.30 -17.12
N LEU A 87 19.04 0.04 -17.03
CA LEU A 87 19.74 -0.64 -18.13
C LEU A 87 18.86 -0.75 -19.38
N PHE A 88 17.59 -1.12 -19.23
CA PHE A 88 16.61 -1.15 -20.31
C PHE A 88 16.47 0.21 -20.99
N VAL A 89 16.29 1.27 -20.20
CA VAL A 89 16.18 2.64 -20.72
C VAL A 89 17.47 3.08 -21.41
N ALA A 90 18.64 2.77 -20.82
CA ALA A 90 19.93 3.11 -21.40
C ALA A 90 20.16 2.39 -22.75
N ILE A 91 19.84 1.09 -22.83
CA ILE A 91 19.91 0.32 -24.07
C ILE A 91 18.95 0.90 -25.12
N GLY A 92 17.73 1.25 -24.72
CA GLY A 92 16.73 1.87 -25.60
C GLY A 92 17.18 3.23 -26.14
N ILE A 93 17.74 4.10 -25.29
CA ILE A 93 18.29 5.40 -25.71
C ILE A 93 19.46 5.20 -26.65
N TRP A 94 20.39 4.30 -26.33
CA TRP A 94 21.50 3.95 -27.21
C TRP A 94 21.01 3.45 -28.58
N ARG A 95 19.99 2.59 -28.60
CA ARG A 95 19.33 2.11 -29.83
C ARG A 95 18.70 3.25 -30.62
N MET A 96 17.99 4.17 -29.96
CA MET A 96 17.41 5.33 -30.66
C MET A 96 18.49 6.23 -31.28
N ILE A 97 19.64 6.41 -30.63
CA ILE A 97 20.75 7.22 -31.15
C ILE A 97 21.41 6.55 -32.37
N THR A 98 21.64 5.23 -32.28
CA THR A 98 22.31 4.45 -33.33
C THR A 98 21.44 4.22 -34.57
N LEU A 99 20.14 3.98 -34.37
CA LEU A 99 19.18 3.78 -35.44
C LEU A 99 18.81 5.11 -36.13
N LYS A 100 18.43 5.03 -37.41
CA LYS A 100 18.03 6.18 -38.24
C LYS A 100 16.63 5.98 -38.83
N GLY A 101 15.99 7.07 -39.22
CA GLY A 101 14.70 7.02 -39.93
C GLY A 101 13.57 6.42 -39.10
N LYS A 102 12.77 5.53 -39.73
CA LYS A 102 11.56 4.94 -39.12
C LYS A 102 11.88 4.03 -37.92
N ASP A 103 13.01 3.34 -37.95
CA ASP A 103 13.40 2.39 -36.90
C ASP A 103 13.69 3.10 -35.57
N ARG A 104 14.21 4.33 -35.62
CA ARG A 104 14.34 5.20 -34.44
C ARG A 104 12.97 5.50 -33.82
N ILE A 105 11.98 5.84 -34.64
CA ILE A 105 10.63 6.17 -34.18
C ILE A 105 9.97 4.95 -33.54
N ILE A 106 10.07 3.79 -34.20
CA ILE A 106 9.53 2.52 -33.68
C ILE A 106 10.19 2.16 -32.35
N THR A 107 11.51 2.33 -32.23
CA THR A 107 12.23 2.10 -30.97
C THR A 107 11.68 2.98 -29.86
N GLY A 108 11.39 4.26 -30.12
CA GLY A 108 10.76 5.15 -29.14
C GLY A 108 9.35 4.72 -28.74
N ILE A 109 8.55 4.28 -29.71
CA ILE A 109 7.19 3.73 -29.50
C ILE A 109 7.20 2.48 -28.62
N VAL A 110 8.24 1.66 -28.67
CA VAL A 110 8.40 0.50 -27.80
C VAL A 110 8.97 0.92 -26.44
N LEU A 111 10.02 1.75 -26.44
CA LEU A 111 10.76 2.11 -25.25
C LEU A 111 9.91 2.84 -24.21
N ILE A 112 9.20 3.90 -24.62
CA ILE A 112 8.48 4.77 -23.69
C ILE A 112 7.37 4.02 -22.95
N PRO A 113 6.45 3.30 -23.62
CA PRO A 113 5.40 2.58 -22.92
C PRO A 113 5.93 1.41 -22.09
N MET A 114 6.94 0.68 -22.57
CA MET A 114 7.55 -0.41 -21.80
C MET A 114 8.25 0.10 -20.54
N ALA A 115 8.94 1.25 -20.62
CA ALA A 115 9.52 1.89 -19.45
C ALA A 115 8.42 2.29 -18.45
N SER A 116 7.29 2.82 -18.92
CA SER A 116 6.14 3.16 -18.07
C SER A 116 5.52 1.92 -17.40
N ILE A 117 5.39 0.79 -18.11
CA ILE A 117 4.89 -0.49 -17.57
C ILE A 117 5.76 -0.98 -16.40
N ILE A 118 7.06 -0.68 -16.41
CA ILE A 118 7.98 -1.14 -15.37
C ILE A 118 8.09 -0.11 -14.24
N LEU A 119 8.31 1.17 -14.57
CA LEU A 119 8.57 2.22 -13.60
C LEU A 119 7.35 2.56 -12.74
N ILE A 120 6.19 2.78 -13.35
CA ILE A 120 5.00 3.24 -12.62
C ILE A 120 4.57 2.18 -11.59
N PRO A 121 4.37 0.90 -11.97
CA PRO A 121 4.02 -0.13 -10.99
C PRO A 121 5.18 -0.44 -10.03
N GLY A 122 6.44 -0.30 -10.46
CA GLY A 122 7.61 -0.49 -9.60
C GLY A 122 7.63 0.49 -8.42
N VAL A 123 7.32 1.76 -8.66
CA VAL A 123 7.20 2.78 -7.60
C VAL A 123 6.02 2.48 -6.68
N PHE A 124 4.84 2.17 -7.24
CA PHE A 124 3.67 1.83 -6.44
C PHE A 124 3.87 0.55 -5.63
N ASN A 125 4.64 -0.42 -6.13
CA ASN A 125 5.01 -1.61 -5.38
C ASN A 125 5.81 -1.24 -4.14
N ALA A 126 6.87 -0.44 -4.29
CA ALA A 126 7.68 0.04 -3.17
C ALA A 126 6.84 0.82 -2.15
N MET A 127 5.97 1.74 -2.62
CA MET A 127 5.05 2.48 -1.75
C MET A 127 4.07 1.55 -1.03
N SER A 128 3.58 0.49 -1.69
CA SER A 128 2.67 -0.47 -1.08
C SER A 128 3.33 -1.31 0.02
N ARG A 129 4.62 -1.63 -0.14
CA ARG A 129 5.42 -2.32 0.88
C ARG A 129 5.65 -1.47 2.12
N ASP A 130 5.87 -0.17 1.93
CA ASP A 130 6.01 0.79 3.03
C ASP A 130 4.66 1.25 3.63
N GLY A 131 3.52 0.79 3.08
CA GLY A 131 2.17 1.13 3.54
C GLY A 131 1.68 2.52 3.16
N ALA A 132 2.43 3.25 2.32
CA ALA A 132 2.04 4.57 1.84
C ALA A 132 0.88 4.51 0.82
N VAL A 133 0.71 3.35 0.18
CA VAL A 133 -0.35 3.06 -0.78
C VAL A 133 -0.93 1.68 -0.45
N SER A 134 -2.23 1.48 -0.66
CA SER A 134 -2.86 0.17 -0.47
C SER A 134 -2.38 -0.85 -1.53
N ARG A 135 -2.48 -2.15 -1.23
CA ARG A 135 -2.02 -3.18 -2.18
C ARG A 135 -2.95 -3.26 -3.39
N GLU A 136 -4.25 -3.03 -3.18
CA GLU A 136 -5.29 -2.97 -4.21
C GLU A 136 -5.00 -1.87 -5.22
N LEU A 137 -4.59 -0.69 -4.74
CA LEU A 137 -4.24 0.43 -5.62
C LEU A 137 -2.98 0.09 -6.44
N TYR A 138 -1.97 -0.54 -5.83
CA TYR A 138 -0.80 -1.02 -6.58
C TYR A 138 -1.20 -2.00 -7.70
N GLN A 139 -2.04 -3.00 -7.40
CA GLN A 139 -2.48 -3.98 -8.41
C GLN A 139 -3.27 -3.31 -9.53
N THR A 140 -4.18 -2.40 -9.19
CA THR A 140 -4.93 -1.60 -10.17
C THR A 140 -4.00 -0.80 -11.07
N VAL A 141 -3.00 -0.13 -10.51
CA VAL A 141 -2.00 0.63 -11.28
C VAL A 141 -1.14 -0.28 -12.16
N LEU A 142 -0.76 -1.46 -11.67
CA LEU A 142 -0.03 -2.47 -12.44
C LEU A 142 -0.84 -2.89 -13.67
N ASP A 143 -2.10 -3.27 -13.49
CA ASP A 143 -2.95 -3.79 -14.56
C ASP A 143 -3.25 -2.71 -15.61
N ILE A 144 -3.61 -1.49 -15.18
CA ILE A 144 -3.85 -0.37 -16.09
C ILE A 144 -2.59 -0.03 -16.88
N SER A 145 -1.43 0.05 -16.20
CA SER A 145 -0.17 0.38 -16.85
C SER A 145 0.20 -0.68 -17.88
N LEU A 146 0.03 -1.96 -17.54
CA LEU A 146 0.31 -3.08 -18.42
C LEU A 146 -0.59 -3.05 -19.66
N VAL A 147 -1.91 -3.00 -19.49
CA VAL A 147 -2.86 -3.03 -20.60
C VAL A 147 -2.69 -1.81 -21.49
N THR A 148 -2.57 -0.61 -20.91
CA THR A 148 -2.39 0.63 -21.69
C THR A 148 -1.05 0.65 -22.40
N GLY A 149 0.03 0.26 -21.73
CA GLY A 149 1.37 0.25 -22.32
C GLY A 149 1.48 -0.76 -23.46
N LEU A 150 0.98 -1.99 -23.28
CA LEU A 150 0.97 -3.01 -24.33
C LEU A 150 0.05 -2.61 -25.50
N PHE A 151 -1.07 -1.94 -25.22
CA PHE A 151 -1.93 -1.38 -26.26
C PHE A 151 -1.17 -0.36 -27.13
N VAL A 152 -0.47 0.60 -26.52
CA VAL A 152 0.32 1.60 -27.26
C VAL A 152 1.43 0.95 -28.06
N VAL A 153 2.14 -0.04 -27.49
CA VAL A 153 3.18 -0.79 -28.20
C VAL A 153 2.59 -1.53 -29.40
N LEU A 154 1.46 -2.22 -29.23
CA LEU A 154 0.84 -3.01 -30.29
C LEU A 154 0.32 -2.12 -31.43
N VAL A 155 -0.45 -1.07 -31.10
CA VAL A 155 -1.00 -0.13 -32.09
C VAL A 155 0.13 0.60 -32.80
N GLY A 156 1.14 1.06 -32.05
CA GLY A 156 2.32 1.71 -32.60
C GLY A 156 3.12 0.78 -33.51
N TYR A 157 3.36 -0.47 -33.09
CA TYR A 157 4.04 -1.47 -33.91
C TYR A 157 3.28 -1.74 -35.21
N ILE A 158 1.97 -2.01 -35.13
CA ILE A 158 1.12 -2.30 -36.29
C ILE A 158 1.13 -1.14 -37.32
N ASN A 159 1.15 0.11 -36.83
CA ASN A 159 1.06 1.28 -37.69
C ASN A 159 2.40 1.69 -38.31
N TYR A 160 3.51 1.51 -37.58
CA TYR A 160 4.81 2.02 -37.99
C TYR A 160 5.77 0.95 -38.52
N THR A 161 5.54 -0.34 -38.26
CA THR A 161 6.40 -1.41 -38.78
C THR A 161 6.32 -1.52 -40.30
N SER A 162 7.48 -1.81 -40.90
CA SER A 162 7.65 -2.01 -42.34
C SER A 162 7.10 -3.37 -42.81
N GLU A 163 6.79 -4.28 -41.88
CA GLU A 163 6.22 -5.58 -42.19
C GLU A 163 4.85 -5.45 -42.86
N LYS A 164 4.65 -6.20 -43.94
CA LYS A 164 3.38 -6.26 -44.69
C LYS A 164 2.35 -7.09 -43.92
N THR A 165 1.92 -6.61 -42.76
CA THR A 165 0.66 -7.06 -42.16
C THR A 165 -0.51 -6.60 -43.03
N SER A 166 -1.46 -7.49 -43.30
CA SER A 166 -2.66 -7.15 -44.06
C SER A 166 -3.46 -6.09 -43.30
N ILE A 167 -4.12 -5.17 -44.02
CA ILE A 167 -4.99 -4.15 -43.41
C ILE A 167 -6.02 -4.80 -42.48
N LEU A 168 -6.55 -5.97 -42.87
CA LEU A 168 -7.47 -6.76 -42.06
C LEU A 168 -6.84 -7.17 -40.71
N SER A 169 -5.61 -7.71 -40.71
CA SER A 169 -4.90 -8.08 -39.48
C SER A 169 -4.62 -6.87 -38.59
N ARG A 170 -4.36 -5.69 -39.18
CA ARG A 170 -4.17 -4.44 -38.42
C ARG A 170 -5.46 -4.04 -37.70
N ILE A 171 -6.58 -4.04 -38.43
CA ILE A 171 -7.91 -3.72 -37.87
C ILE A 171 -8.25 -4.72 -36.77
N THR A 172 -8.15 -6.02 -37.02
CA THR A 172 -8.45 -7.06 -36.02
C THR A 172 -7.58 -6.91 -34.76
N GLY A 173 -6.28 -6.66 -34.91
CA GLY A 173 -5.37 -6.47 -33.78
C GLY A 173 -5.72 -5.25 -32.94
N ILE A 174 -6.00 -4.11 -33.59
CA ILE A 174 -6.41 -2.87 -32.91
C ILE A 174 -7.76 -3.07 -32.21
N THR A 175 -8.75 -3.67 -32.87
CA THR A 175 -10.07 -3.95 -32.29
C THR A 175 -9.99 -4.85 -31.07
N LEU A 176 -9.21 -5.95 -31.15
CA LEU A 176 -9.01 -6.87 -30.02
C LEU A 176 -8.35 -6.17 -28.83
N ALA A 177 -7.33 -5.35 -29.09
CA ALA A 177 -6.62 -4.61 -28.05
C ALA A 177 -7.52 -3.55 -27.39
N THR A 178 -8.34 -2.84 -28.17
CA THR A 178 -9.36 -1.93 -27.65
C THR A 178 -10.39 -2.66 -26.80
N PHE A 179 -10.82 -3.85 -27.21
CA PHE A 179 -11.75 -4.66 -26.44
C PHE A 179 -11.17 -5.06 -25.07
N PHE A 180 -9.90 -5.49 -25.01
CA PHE A 180 -9.23 -5.77 -23.74
C PHE A 180 -9.08 -4.54 -22.85
N LEU A 181 -8.79 -3.37 -23.43
CA LEU A 181 -8.75 -2.11 -22.67
C LEU A 181 -10.12 -1.78 -22.06
N ILE A 182 -11.21 -1.94 -22.83
CA ILE A 182 -12.58 -1.75 -22.32
C ILE A 182 -12.87 -2.75 -21.21
N LEU A 183 -12.55 -4.04 -21.39
CA LEU A 183 -12.75 -5.06 -20.35
C LEU A 183 -11.99 -4.71 -19.06
N GLN A 184 -10.75 -4.22 -19.17
CA GLN A 184 -9.98 -3.81 -18.00
C GLN A 184 -10.64 -2.64 -17.25
N ILE A 185 -11.10 -1.62 -17.98
CA ILE A 185 -11.81 -0.47 -17.39
C ILE A 185 -13.09 -0.94 -16.69
N VAL A 186 -13.91 -1.74 -17.37
CA VAL A 186 -15.16 -2.30 -16.80
C VAL A 186 -14.87 -3.14 -15.57
N SER A 187 -13.80 -3.95 -15.59
CA SER A 187 -13.40 -4.78 -14.46
C SER A 187 -13.12 -3.97 -13.20
N ILE A 188 -12.50 -2.79 -13.33
CA ILE A 188 -12.22 -1.91 -12.18
C ILE A 188 -13.53 -1.44 -11.52
N PHE A 189 -14.52 -1.04 -12.33
CA PHE A 189 -15.83 -0.64 -11.79
C PHE A 189 -16.55 -1.81 -11.11
N ILE A 190 -16.51 -3.00 -11.72
CA ILE A 190 -17.12 -4.20 -11.16
C ILE A 190 -16.47 -4.59 -9.84
N PHE A 191 -15.14 -4.57 -9.74
CA PHE A 191 -14.43 -4.90 -8.51
C PHE A 191 -14.75 -3.92 -7.38
N ASN A 192 -14.74 -2.61 -7.66
CA ASN A 192 -15.11 -1.61 -6.65
C ASN A 192 -16.55 -1.81 -6.16
N GLN A 193 -17.48 -2.14 -7.06
CA GLN A 193 -18.86 -2.44 -6.67
C GLN A 193 -18.96 -3.72 -5.83
N TYR A 194 -18.16 -4.74 -6.13
CA TYR A 194 -18.13 -5.97 -5.33
C TYR A 194 -17.57 -5.73 -3.93
N GLU A 195 -16.49 -4.95 -3.79
CA GLU A 195 -15.95 -4.56 -2.48
C GLU A 195 -16.99 -3.77 -1.66
N GLU A 196 -17.64 -2.78 -2.27
CA GLU A 196 -18.70 -2.01 -1.59
C GLU A 196 -19.88 -2.91 -1.19
N SER A 197 -20.31 -3.80 -2.09
CA SER A 197 -21.42 -4.72 -1.81
C SER A 197 -21.06 -5.71 -0.71
N TYR A 198 -19.82 -6.22 -0.71
CA TYR A 198 -19.30 -7.09 0.33
C TYR A 198 -19.29 -6.38 1.69
N ASP A 199 -18.78 -5.16 1.74
CA ASP A 199 -18.77 -4.32 2.95
C ASP A 199 -20.19 -4.04 3.46
N LEU A 200 -21.13 -3.75 2.57
CA LEU A 200 -22.54 -3.51 2.94
C LEU A 200 -23.19 -4.76 3.54
N ILE A 201 -22.98 -5.93 2.91
CA ILE A 201 -23.50 -7.20 3.40
C ILE A 201 -22.88 -7.53 4.76
N LYS A 202 -21.56 -7.41 4.90
CA LYS A 202 -20.87 -7.69 6.17
C LYS A 202 -21.23 -6.70 7.27
N LYS A 203 -21.43 -5.42 6.98
CA LYS A 203 -21.95 -4.44 7.96
C LYS A 203 -23.38 -4.79 8.38
N ALA A 204 -24.23 -5.24 7.47
CA ALA A 204 -25.59 -5.67 7.79
C ALA A 204 -25.57 -6.93 8.68
N GLU A 205 -24.76 -7.93 8.34
CA GLU A 205 -24.56 -9.15 9.15
C GLU A 205 -24.08 -8.80 10.57
N VAL A 206 -23.08 -7.91 10.71
CA VAL A 206 -22.57 -7.47 12.01
C VAL A 206 -23.65 -6.75 12.82
N ARG A 207 -24.45 -5.87 12.19
CA ARG A 207 -25.56 -5.18 12.88
C ARG A 207 -26.64 -6.14 13.36
N LEU A 208 -27.02 -7.12 12.53
CA LEU A 208 -28.00 -8.14 12.90
C LEU A 208 -27.46 -9.04 14.03
N SER A 209 -26.17 -9.39 13.98
CA SER A 209 -25.50 -10.17 15.01
C SER A 209 -25.43 -9.40 16.33
N ALA A 210 -25.08 -8.11 16.29
CA ALA A 210 -25.06 -7.23 17.46
C ALA A 210 -26.45 -6.99 18.06
N ALA A 211 -27.50 -7.00 17.24
CA ALA A 211 -28.89 -6.92 17.69
C ALA A 211 -29.45 -8.26 18.22
N GLY A 212 -28.68 -9.36 18.13
CA GLY A 212 -29.10 -10.70 18.56
C GLY A 212 -30.18 -11.33 17.67
N LEU A 213 -30.36 -10.85 16.43
CA LEU A 213 -31.41 -11.31 15.51
C LEU A 213 -30.94 -12.48 14.65
N GLU A 214 -29.81 -12.32 13.97
CA GLU A 214 -29.22 -13.33 13.08
C GLU A 214 -27.71 -13.31 13.26
N VAL A 215 -27.14 -14.45 13.64
CA VAL A 215 -25.70 -14.58 13.88
C VAL A 215 -25.05 -15.13 12.62
N SER A 216 -24.13 -14.35 12.03
CA SER A 216 -23.35 -14.80 10.88
C SER A 216 -22.55 -16.05 11.23
N LYS A 217 -22.50 -17.03 10.31
CA LYS A 217 -21.72 -18.26 10.51
C LYS A 217 -20.21 -18.02 10.56
N ASP A 218 -19.77 -16.91 10.00
CA ASP A 218 -18.37 -16.48 9.96
C ASP A 218 -17.98 -15.68 11.21
N LEU A 219 -18.91 -15.46 12.14
CA LEU A 219 -18.68 -14.68 13.34
C LEU A 219 -17.81 -15.45 14.33
N GLU A 220 -16.65 -14.89 14.65
CA GLU A 220 -15.71 -15.48 15.61
C GLU A 220 -15.98 -15.05 17.05
N TYR A 221 -16.35 -13.77 17.26
CA TYR A 221 -16.76 -13.27 18.57
C TYR A 221 -17.72 -12.06 18.51
N VAL A 222 -18.55 -11.90 19.55
CA VAL A 222 -19.35 -10.68 19.83
C VAL A 222 -19.28 -10.30 21.30
N PHE A 223 -19.01 -9.02 21.52
CA PHE A 223 -18.98 -8.37 22.83
C PHE A 223 -19.92 -7.18 22.85
N GLN A 224 -20.67 -7.03 23.93
CA GLN A 224 -21.52 -5.87 24.19
C GLN A 224 -20.90 -5.06 25.33
N TYR A 225 -20.55 -3.80 25.07
CA TYR A 225 -19.98 -2.90 26.07
C TYR A 225 -21.04 -1.93 26.60
N ASP A 226 -21.19 -1.86 27.91
CA ASP A 226 -21.99 -0.84 28.59
C ASP A 226 -21.07 0.31 29.07
N PRO A 227 -21.18 1.51 28.48
CA PRO A 227 -20.35 2.65 28.84
C PRO A 227 -20.69 3.25 30.22
N GLY A 228 -21.86 2.96 30.80
CA GLY A 228 -22.28 3.46 32.10
C GLY A 228 -21.68 2.66 33.24
N THR A 229 -21.64 1.34 33.10
CA THR A 229 -21.07 0.42 34.10
C THR A 229 -19.62 0.02 33.82
N ASP A 230 -19.06 0.42 32.68
CA ASP A 230 -17.73 0.03 32.21
C ASP A 230 -17.55 -1.50 32.19
N SER A 231 -18.61 -2.20 31.79
CA SER A 231 -18.68 -3.66 31.78
C SER A 231 -18.92 -4.18 30.37
N VAL A 232 -18.40 -5.37 30.07
CA VAL A 232 -18.62 -6.02 28.78
C VAL A 232 -19.23 -7.40 29.01
N THR A 233 -20.26 -7.71 28.23
CA THR A 233 -20.92 -9.02 28.23
C THR A 233 -20.68 -9.74 26.91
N SER A 234 -20.52 -11.05 27.01
CA SER A 234 -20.41 -11.95 25.85
C SER A 234 -21.80 -12.42 25.47
N LEU A 235 -22.31 -12.00 24.31
CA LEU A 235 -23.62 -12.42 23.82
C LEU A 235 -23.56 -13.72 23.00
N PHE A 236 -22.37 -14.13 22.56
CA PHE A 236 -22.19 -15.29 21.69
C PHE A 236 -21.57 -16.48 22.45
N PRO A 237 -22.26 -17.63 22.55
CA PRO A 237 -21.78 -18.80 23.28
C PRO A 237 -20.51 -19.43 22.70
N GLY A 238 -20.24 -19.21 21.42
CA GLY A 238 -19.09 -19.77 20.69
C GLY A 238 -17.88 -18.83 20.59
N ASN A 239 -17.80 -17.80 21.42
CA ASN A 239 -16.70 -16.82 21.37
C ASN A 239 -15.33 -17.52 21.44
N SER A 240 -14.52 -17.37 20.39
CA SER A 240 -13.14 -17.89 20.39
C SER A 240 -12.21 -17.04 21.25
N GLN A 241 -12.53 -15.75 21.41
CA GLN A 241 -11.73 -14.77 22.14
C GLN A 241 -12.26 -14.56 23.56
N GLN A 242 -11.34 -14.52 24.52
CA GLN A 242 -11.65 -14.18 25.90
C GLN A 242 -11.61 -12.67 26.10
N LEU A 243 -12.47 -12.17 26.98
CA LEU A 243 -12.41 -10.79 27.45
C LEU A 243 -11.14 -10.55 28.26
N ASP A 244 -10.34 -9.58 27.82
CA ASP A 244 -9.16 -9.11 28.51
C ASP A 244 -9.15 -7.57 28.64
N GLU A 245 -8.20 -7.06 29.44
CA GLU A 245 -8.02 -5.61 29.62
C GLU A 245 -7.64 -4.88 28.33
N SER A 246 -7.04 -5.59 27.36
CA SER A 246 -6.77 -5.00 26.03
C SER A 246 -8.06 -4.68 25.31
N THR A 247 -8.98 -5.64 25.26
CA THR A 247 -10.31 -5.49 24.64
C THR A 247 -11.13 -4.41 25.34
N LEU A 248 -11.15 -4.38 26.68
CA LEU A 248 -11.82 -3.33 27.45
C LEU A 248 -11.24 -1.93 27.16
N ARG A 249 -9.91 -1.83 27.02
CA ARG A 249 -9.25 -0.57 26.68
C ARG A 249 -9.70 -0.04 25.32
N GLU A 250 -9.84 -0.91 24.31
CA GLU A 250 -10.32 -0.52 22.98
C GLU A 250 -11.74 0.07 23.04
N PHE A 251 -12.65 -0.54 23.81
CA PHE A 251 -14.00 -0.01 24.01
C PHE A 251 -14.00 1.35 24.72
N ARG A 252 -13.14 1.54 25.73
CA ARG A 252 -12.97 2.84 26.40
C ARG A 252 -12.40 3.90 25.45
N PHE A 253 -11.47 3.53 24.57
CA PHE A 253 -10.93 4.43 23.54
C PHE A 253 -12.02 4.82 22.55
N PHE A 254 -12.79 3.84 22.06
CA PHE A 254 -13.92 4.05 21.15
C PHE A 254 -14.96 5.01 21.74
N LYS A 255 -15.33 4.85 23.02
CA LYS A 255 -16.25 5.75 23.73
C LYS A 255 -15.78 7.19 23.68
N ILE A 256 -14.50 7.44 23.98
CA ILE A 256 -13.93 8.80 23.96
C ILE A 256 -13.89 9.35 22.54
N THR A 257 -13.43 8.58 21.55
CA THR A 257 -13.36 9.05 20.16
C THR A 257 -14.75 9.32 19.59
N HIS A 258 -15.73 8.45 19.86
CA HIS A 258 -17.12 8.66 19.42
C HIS A 258 -17.70 9.95 19.99
N ASN A 259 -17.51 10.21 21.29
CA ASN A 259 -17.95 11.45 21.92
C ASN A 259 -17.29 12.70 21.31
N LEU A 260 -16.05 12.61 20.85
CA LEU A 260 -15.36 13.70 20.15
C LEU A 260 -15.93 13.91 18.74
N PHE A 261 -16.23 12.84 18.01
CA PHE A 261 -16.72 12.90 16.63
C PHE A 261 -18.17 13.41 16.54
N GLU A 262 -18.98 13.16 17.56
CA GLU A 262 -20.38 13.62 17.65
C GLU A 262 -20.52 15.08 18.12
N LEU A 263 -19.41 15.79 18.38
CA LEU A 263 -19.48 17.20 18.78
C LEU A 263 -20.08 18.06 17.65
N PRO A 264 -21.07 18.91 17.96
CA PRO A 264 -21.68 19.81 16.97
C PRO A 264 -20.68 20.88 16.51
N SER A 265 -21.03 21.60 15.45
CA SER A 265 -20.22 22.73 15.01
C SER A 265 -20.32 23.89 15.99
N LEU A 266 -19.22 24.19 16.69
CA LEU A 266 -19.14 25.22 17.72
C LEU A 266 -18.09 26.28 17.35
N PRO A 267 -18.16 27.50 17.94
CA PRO A 267 -17.06 28.46 17.91
C PRO A 267 -15.77 27.84 18.46
N ASN A 268 -14.62 28.24 17.91
CA ASN A 268 -13.32 27.61 18.20
C ASN A 268 -13.01 27.46 19.71
N GLU A 269 -13.22 28.51 20.50
CA GLU A 269 -12.95 28.48 21.96
C GLU A 269 -13.90 27.54 22.73
N GLU A 270 -15.21 27.58 22.42
CA GLU A 270 -16.20 26.68 23.03
C GLU A 270 -15.97 25.21 22.63
N PHE A 271 -15.54 25.00 21.38
CA PHE A 271 -15.18 23.69 20.87
C PHE A 271 -13.96 23.12 21.60
N LYS A 272 -12.88 23.91 21.73
CA LYS A 272 -11.67 23.53 22.45
C LYS A 272 -11.97 23.18 23.91
N GLN A 273 -12.83 23.96 24.57
CA GLN A 273 -13.24 23.69 25.94
C GLN A 273 -14.01 22.36 26.05
N SER A 274 -14.96 22.13 25.15
CA SER A 274 -15.76 20.89 25.10
C SER A 274 -14.88 19.65 24.86
N VAL A 275 -13.90 19.76 23.96
CA VAL A 275 -12.91 18.71 23.72
C VAL A 275 -12.05 18.47 24.95
N GLU A 276 -11.58 19.53 25.62
CA GLU A 276 -10.77 19.40 26.84
C GLU A 276 -11.55 18.68 27.95
N ASP A 277 -12.84 18.97 28.10
CA ASP A 277 -13.69 18.33 29.10
C ASP A 277 -13.90 16.83 28.83
N ILE A 278 -14.01 16.42 27.56
CA ILE A 278 -14.02 15.01 27.17
C ILE A 278 -12.65 14.36 27.44
N LEU A 279 -11.54 15.01 27.07
CA LEU A 279 -10.19 14.49 27.20
C LEU A 279 -9.68 14.41 28.65
N LYS A 280 -10.29 15.14 29.60
CA LYS A 280 -9.97 15.01 31.04
C LYS A 280 -10.25 13.61 31.56
N ASN A 281 -11.33 12.98 31.08
CA ASN A 281 -11.76 11.64 31.51
C ASN A 281 -11.21 10.53 30.61
N SER A 282 -10.12 10.79 29.88
CA SER A 282 -9.53 9.80 28.97
C SER A 282 -8.89 8.64 29.75
N PRO A 283 -9.06 7.39 29.29
CA PRO A 283 -8.50 6.20 29.92
C PRO A 283 -6.96 6.13 29.78
N SER A 284 -6.32 5.31 30.62
CA SER A 284 -4.87 5.11 30.56
C SER A 284 -4.42 4.58 29.18
N GLY A 285 -3.34 5.14 28.65
CA GLY A 285 -2.83 4.79 27.32
C GLY A 285 -3.42 5.62 26.18
N PHE A 286 -4.44 6.45 26.44
CA PHE A 286 -4.95 7.43 25.47
C PHE A 286 -4.11 8.72 25.40
N ASP A 287 -3.01 8.77 26.17
CA ASP A 287 -2.18 9.95 26.39
C ASP A 287 -1.62 10.53 25.07
N ALA A 288 -1.17 9.67 24.16
CA ALA A 288 -0.66 10.11 22.86
C ALA A 288 -1.76 10.73 21.98
N TYR A 289 -2.95 10.12 21.94
CA TYR A 289 -4.12 10.68 21.23
C TYR A 289 -4.51 12.04 21.80
N LYS A 290 -4.56 12.15 23.13
CA LYS A 290 -4.82 13.41 23.83
C LYS A 290 -3.83 14.50 23.46
N ALA A 291 -2.53 14.21 23.45
CA ALA A 291 -1.49 15.15 23.06
C ALA A 291 -1.66 15.59 21.59
N GLY A 292 -1.93 14.64 20.69
CA GLY A 292 -2.13 14.92 19.28
C GLY A 292 -3.35 15.79 19.00
N VAL A 293 -4.50 15.51 19.62
CA VAL A 293 -5.71 16.32 19.49
C VAL A 293 -5.49 17.75 19.98
N LYS A 294 -4.85 17.92 21.14
CA LYS A 294 -4.56 19.27 21.69
C LYS A 294 -3.67 20.10 20.77
N GLU A 295 -2.62 19.49 20.23
CA GLU A 295 -1.71 20.19 19.32
C GLU A 295 -2.37 20.48 17.96
N TYR A 296 -3.17 19.54 17.44
CA TYR A 296 -3.96 19.74 16.23
C TYR A 296 -4.90 20.94 16.37
N LEU A 297 -5.71 20.99 17.43
CA LEU A 297 -6.65 22.10 17.68
C LEU A 297 -5.94 23.43 17.94
N SER A 298 -4.73 23.40 18.53
CA SER A 298 -3.93 24.61 18.74
C SER A 298 -3.38 25.17 17.43
N SER A 299 -3.19 24.34 16.41
CA SER A 299 -2.75 24.75 15.07
C SER A 299 -3.87 25.30 14.18
N LYS A 300 -5.13 25.10 14.58
CA LYS A 300 -6.32 25.49 13.83
C LYS A 300 -6.78 26.91 14.17
N ASN A 301 -6.90 27.76 13.14
CA ASN A 301 -7.32 29.17 13.24
C ASN A 301 -8.73 29.41 12.67
N GLU A 302 -9.46 28.35 12.36
CA GLU A 302 -10.82 28.41 11.85
C GLU A 302 -11.78 29.00 12.88
N THR A 303 -12.80 29.72 12.43
CA THR A 303 -13.78 30.38 13.31
C THR A 303 -14.73 29.39 13.98
N ARG A 304 -15.00 28.26 13.32
CA ARG A 304 -15.83 27.16 13.83
C ARG A 304 -15.17 25.83 13.51
N LEU A 305 -15.29 24.90 14.45
CA LEU A 305 -14.82 23.53 14.34
C LEU A 305 -15.96 22.58 14.70
N SER A 306 -15.84 21.33 14.27
CA SER A 306 -16.82 20.28 14.46
C SER A 306 -16.14 18.94 14.77
N GLY A 307 -16.90 17.97 15.28
CA GLY A 307 -16.36 16.63 15.49
C GLY A 307 -15.80 15.97 14.22
N LYS A 308 -16.31 16.33 13.03
CA LYS A 308 -15.78 15.89 11.73
C LYS A 308 -14.34 16.34 11.47
N ASP A 309 -13.93 17.48 12.02
CA ASP A 309 -12.54 17.96 11.91
C ASP A 309 -11.59 17.10 12.75
N ILE A 310 -12.07 16.55 13.86
CA ILE A 310 -11.36 15.59 14.70
C ILE A 310 -11.33 14.23 14.02
N GLU A 311 -12.45 13.77 13.46
CA GLU A 311 -12.53 12.52 12.68
C GLU A 311 -11.50 12.54 11.53
N SER A 312 -11.47 13.62 10.75
CA SER A 312 -10.48 13.82 9.68
C SER A 312 -9.02 13.79 10.18
N PHE A 313 -8.76 14.30 11.40
CA PHE A 313 -7.45 14.18 12.03
C PHE A 313 -7.11 12.74 12.39
N PHE A 314 -8.06 11.97 12.94
CA PHE A 314 -7.86 10.55 13.25
C PHE A 314 -7.62 9.72 11.99
N ASP A 315 -8.29 10.00 10.88
CA ASP A 315 -8.03 9.35 9.59
C ASP A 315 -6.60 9.60 9.08
N ALA A 316 -6.13 10.85 9.17
CA ALA A 316 -4.77 11.23 8.81
C ALA A 316 -3.73 10.58 9.75
N LEU A 317 -4.04 10.51 11.04
CA LEU A 317 -3.22 9.84 12.05
C LEU A 317 -3.13 8.34 11.77
N GLN A 318 -4.25 7.66 11.53
CA GLN A 318 -4.30 6.23 11.20
C GLN A 318 -3.44 5.92 9.97
N SER A 319 -3.59 6.71 8.90
CA SER A 319 -2.80 6.57 7.67
C SER A 319 -1.30 6.69 7.97
N THR A 320 -0.92 7.65 8.81
CA THR A 320 0.48 7.85 9.23
C THR A 320 1.00 6.69 10.08
N LEU A 321 0.18 6.18 11.00
CA LEU A 321 0.56 5.07 11.88
C LEU A 321 0.72 3.76 11.10
N VAL A 322 -0.07 3.52 10.06
CA VAL A 322 0.11 2.37 9.15
C VAL A 322 1.49 2.43 8.48
N VAL A 323 1.86 3.61 7.95
CA VAL A 323 3.19 3.82 7.33
C VAL A 323 4.30 3.64 8.37
N LEU A 324 4.16 4.22 9.57
CA LEU A 324 5.16 4.13 10.62
C LEU A 324 5.35 2.69 11.09
N ARG A 325 4.24 1.97 11.32
CA ARG A 325 4.25 0.55 11.68
C ARG A 325 4.97 -0.27 10.62
N ASN A 326 4.68 -0.03 9.35
CA ASN A 326 5.34 -0.74 8.26
C ASN A 326 6.84 -0.40 8.21
N LYS A 327 7.23 0.88 8.33
CA LYS A 327 8.65 1.27 8.42
C LYS A 327 9.37 0.56 9.57
N HIS A 328 8.75 0.52 10.76
CA HIS A 328 9.30 -0.20 11.91
C HIS A 328 9.44 -1.70 11.63
N PHE A 329 8.44 -2.34 11.03
CA PHE A 329 8.51 -3.76 10.67
C PHE A 329 9.67 -4.06 9.72
N HIS A 330 9.98 -3.16 8.79
CA HIS A 330 11.04 -3.26 7.79
C HIS A 330 12.44 -2.81 8.26
N LEU A 331 12.58 -2.36 9.51
CA LEU A 331 13.90 -2.12 10.10
C LEU A 331 14.70 -3.43 10.19
N PRO A 332 16.01 -3.41 9.91
CA PRO A 332 16.91 -4.52 10.22
C PRO A 332 16.86 -4.90 11.71
N PRO A 333 17.10 -6.18 12.07
CA PRO A 333 17.06 -6.61 13.48
C PRO A 333 17.96 -5.78 14.42
N LYS A 334 19.11 -5.32 13.92
CA LYS A 334 20.04 -4.47 14.68
C LYS A 334 19.50 -3.06 14.93
N GLU A 335 18.68 -2.52 14.03
CA GLU A 335 18.12 -1.17 14.12
C GLU A 335 16.80 -1.14 14.91
N LYS A 336 16.10 -2.28 15.04
CA LYS A 336 14.86 -2.38 15.82
C LYS A 336 15.05 -2.07 17.31
N ASN A 337 16.26 -2.27 17.83
CA ASN A 337 16.61 -2.02 19.23
C ASN A 337 17.55 -0.81 19.38
N ASP A 338 17.85 -0.08 18.30
CA ASP A 338 18.71 1.10 18.33
C ASP A 338 17.87 2.37 18.56
N PRO A 339 18.01 3.07 19.71
CA PRO A 339 17.25 4.27 20.01
C PRO A 339 17.41 5.37 18.95
N ALA A 340 18.59 5.51 18.32
CA ALA A 340 18.83 6.55 17.32
C ALA A 340 18.09 6.26 16.00
N SER A 341 17.99 4.99 15.62
CA SER A 341 17.22 4.55 14.45
C SER A 341 15.71 4.66 14.69
N LEU A 342 15.25 4.33 15.90
CA LEU A 342 13.83 4.47 16.29
C LEU A 342 13.42 5.94 16.41
N ASP A 343 14.29 6.84 16.87
CA ASP A 343 13.98 8.26 17.00
C ASP A 343 13.49 8.89 15.70
N LYS A 344 14.07 8.49 14.57
CA LYS A 344 13.70 8.97 13.23
C LYS A 344 12.26 8.61 12.84
N LEU A 345 11.67 7.59 13.47
CA LEU A 345 10.29 7.19 13.21
C LEU A 345 9.28 8.08 13.93
N PHE A 346 9.67 8.73 15.04
CA PHE A 346 8.77 9.51 15.90
C PHE A 346 8.81 11.02 15.63
N GLN A 347 9.23 11.43 14.43
CA GLN A 347 9.32 12.84 14.04
C GLN A 347 8.31 13.15 12.94
N SER A 348 7.53 14.23 13.10
CA SER A 348 6.65 14.73 12.04
C SER A 348 6.70 16.26 11.97
N LYS A 349 6.38 16.82 10.81
CA LYS A 349 6.20 18.27 10.65
C LYS A 349 4.73 18.69 10.69
N VAL A 350 3.82 17.71 10.70
CA VAL A 350 2.37 17.96 10.69
C VAL A 350 1.92 18.18 12.13
N PRO A 351 1.38 19.37 12.48
CA PRO A 351 0.87 19.63 13.82
C PRO A 351 -0.18 18.59 14.24
N GLY A 352 -0.15 18.18 15.50
CA GLY A 352 -1.02 17.13 16.02
C GLY A 352 -0.44 15.72 15.83
N ILE A 353 0.02 15.40 14.62
CA ILE A 353 0.75 14.14 14.39
C ILE A 353 2.09 14.18 15.13
N ASP A 354 2.81 15.31 15.08
CA ASP A 354 4.06 15.47 15.83
C ASP A 354 3.82 15.38 17.35
N GLY A 355 2.79 16.07 17.87
CA GLY A 355 2.37 15.95 19.27
C GLY A 355 2.07 14.52 19.70
N TYR A 356 1.34 13.76 18.87
CA TYR A 356 1.07 12.34 19.11
C TYR A 356 2.37 11.52 19.17
N LEU A 357 3.23 11.65 18.16
CA LEU A 357 4.48 10.88 18.06
C LEU A 357 5.46 11.21 19.18
N ARG A 358 5.54 12.48 19.58
CA ARG A 358 6.37 12.95 20.69
C ARG A 358 5.97 12.31 22.01
N GLU A 359 4.68 12.16 22.25
CA GLU A 359 4.17 11.49 23.45
C GLU A 359 4.36 9.97 23.35
N LEU A 360 4.05 9.36 22.21
CA LEU A 360 4.28 7.94 21.97
C LEU A 360 5.76 7.55 22.16
N LYS A 361 6.69 8.39 21.71
CA LYS A 361 8.14 8.21 21.87
C LYS A 361 8.53 8.03 23.35
N LYS A 362 7.90 8.77 24.27
CA LYS A 362 8.20 8.67 25.71
C LYS A 362 7.87 7.27 26.22
N PHE A 363 6.79 6.66 25.76
CA PHE A 363 6.41 5.31 26.13
C PHE A 363 7.26 4.25 25.41
N ALA A 364 7.55 4.46 24.14
CA ALA A 364 8.29 3.49 23.33
C ALA A 364 9.79 3.40 23.68
N LEU A 365 10.42 4.49 24.13
CA LEU A 365 11.85 4.53 24.43
C LEU A 365 12.19 4.47 25.94
N ASN A 366 11.23 4.68 26.84
CA ASN A 366 11.43 4.45 28.28
C ASN A 366 10.93 3.05 28.70
N LEU A 367 11.84 2.07 28.60
CA LEU A 367 11.64 0.67 29.03
C LEU A 367 11.42 0.49 30.55
N ASP A 368 11.63 1.52 31.37
CA ASP A 368 11.44 1.44 32.84
C ASP A 368 9.97 1.51 33.29
N SER A 369 9.02 1.79 32.38
CA SER A 369 7.60 1.94 32.72
C SER A 369 6.80 0.63 32.70
N GLU A 370 7.27 -0.41 32.00
CA GLU A 370 6.61 -1.73 31.98
C GLU A 370 6.78 -2.52 33.28
N LYS A 371 7.73 -2.17 34.15
CA LYS A 371 7.88 -2.80 35.47
C LYS A 371 6.89 -2.27 36.53
N LYS A 372 5.98 -1.35 36.18
CA LYS A 372 5.06 -0.71 37.13
C LYS A 372 3.58 -0.70 36.71
N ARG A 373 3.17 -1.49 35.72
CA ARG A 373 1.74 -1.63 35.38
C ARG A 373 1.30 -3.08 35.45
#